data_AF-K8NZH6-F1
#
_entry.id   AF-K8NZH6-F1
#
_cell.length_a   1.000
_cell.length_b   1.000
_cell.length_c   1.000
_cell.angle_alpha   90.00
_cell.angle_beta   90.00
_cell.angle_gamma   90.00
#
_symmetry.space_group_name_H-M   'P 1'
#
loop_
_entity.id
_entity.type
_entity.pdbx_description
1 polymer ?
#
loop_
_entity_poly.entity_id
_entity_poly.type
_entity_poly.pdbx_seq_one_letter_code
_entity_poly.pdbx_strand_id
1 'polypeptide(L)'
;MRNWPAIALLAATGILHVYQFWLTPPSLPMVTTVLFGFVYLGIGIALIFAGRKALWTARIVPAVGAVLALGSVAQGQQKLLPWVLPFVMVDLVVLWLVWRKRPVQT
;
A
#
# COMPACT_ATOMS: atom_id res chain seq x y z
N MET A 1 14.35 14.57 -5.74
CA MET A 1 13.17 15.31 -5.22
C MET A 1 12.24 14.38 -4.46
N ARG A 2 12.05 14.58 -3.14
CA ARG A 2 11.12 13.79 -2.31
C ARG A 2 9.70 13.78 -2.89
N ASN A 3 9.00 12.66 -2.73
CA ASN A 3 7.63 12.48 -3.23
C ASN A 3 6.64 12.53 -2.06
N TRP A 4 6.49 13.72 -1.47
CA TRP A 4 5.65 13.93 -0.28
C TRP A 4 4.23 13.37 -0.43
N PRO A 5 3.54 13.50 -1.59
CA PRO A 5 2.23 12.89 -1.77
C PRO A 5 2.25 11.36 -1.67
N ALA A 6 3.21 10.68 -2.31
CA ALA A 6 3.31 9.22 -2.22
C ALA A 6 3.70 8.74 -0.82
N ILE A 7 4.58 9.48 -0.13
CA ILE A 7 4.96 9.21 1.26
C ILE A 7 3.72 9.30 2.16
N ALA A 8 2.97 10.39 2.05
CA ALA A 8 1.77 10.62 2.86
C ALA A 8 0.70 9.56 2.59
N LEU A 9 0.45 9.23 1.31
CA LEU A 9 -0.53 8.20 0.94
C LEU A 9 -0.14 6.83 1.47
N LEU A 10 1.13 6.41 1.33
CA LEU A 10 1.60 5.13 1.86
C LEU A 10 1.50 5.08 3.40
N ALA A 11 1.90 6.15 4.08
CA ALA A 11 1.81 6.22 5.54
C ALA A 11 0.34 6.20 6.02
N ALA A 12 -0.53 7.01 5.43
CA ALA A 12 -1.95 7.06 5.77
C ALA A 12 -2.64 5.71 5.48
N THR A 13 -2.33 5.08 4.35
CA THR A 13 -2.84 3.75 3.99
C THR A 13 -2.38 2.70 4.99
N GLY A 14 -1.10 2.76 5.38
CA GLY A 14 -0.54 1.87 6.40
C GLY A 14 -1.25 1.99 7.75
N ILE A 15 -1.46 3.23 8.22
CA ILE A 15 -2.20 3.52 9.45
C ILE A 15 -3.63 2.97 9.35
N LEU A 16 -4.31 3.20 8.22
CA LEU A 16 -5.70 2.78 8.06
C LEU A 16 -5.85 1.25 8.05
N HIS A 17 -4.91 0.52 7.43
CA HIS A 17 -4.87 -0.95 7.49
C HIS A 17 -4.67 -1.47 8.92
N VAL A 18 -3.80 -0.84 9.71
CA VAL A 18 -3.61 -1.20 11.12
C VAL A 18 -4.84 -0.85 11.94
N TYR A 19 -5.47 0.30 11.67
CA TYR A 19 -6.69 0.72 12.36
C TYR A 19 -7.87 -0.22 12.09
N GLN A 20 -7.97 -0.81 10.89
CA GLN A 20 -9.01 -1.77 10.54
C GLN A 20 -9.06 -3.02 11.42
N PHE A 21 -7.92 -3.41 12.01
CA PHE A 21 -7.86 -4.50 12.97
C PHE A 21 -8.78 -4.29 14.17
N TRP A 22 -8.96 -3.04 14.59
CA TRP A 22 -9.81 -2.69 15.73
C TRP A 22 -11.30 -2.63 15.39
N LEU A 23 -11.63 -2.51 14.10
CA LEU A 23 -13.01 -2.38 13.61
C LEU A 23 -13.59 -3.69 13.10
N THR A 24 -12.74 -4.69 12.84
CA THR A 24 -13.13 -5.90 12.13
C THR A 24 -12.70 -7.14 12.90
N PRO A 25 -13.53 -8.17 13.03
CA PRO A 25 -13.14 -9.41 13.70
C PRO A 25 -11.85 -10.02 13.12
N PRO A 26 -10.98 -10.59 13.98
CA PRO A 26 -9.74 -11.19 13.53
C PRO A 26 -10.01 -12.37 12.60
N SER A 27 -9.41 -12.32 11.42
CA SER A 27 -9.49 -13.34 10.38
C SER A 27 -8.18 -13.36 9.60
N LEU A 28 -7.85 -14.46 8.92
CA LEU A 28 -6.64 -14.54 8.11
C LEU A 28 -6.52 -13.40 7.09
N PRO A 29 -7.57 -13.03 6.33
CA PRO A 29 -7.49 -11.88 5.43
C PRO A 29 -7.19 -10.56 6.16
N MET A 30 -7.76 -10.36 7.35
CA MET A 30 -7.49 -9.15 8.17
C MET A 30 -6.04 -9.10 8.65
N VAL A 31 -5.47 -10.23 9.08
CA VAL A 31 -4.05 -10.31 9.47
C VAL A 31 -3.15 -9.93 8.29
N THR A 32 -3.44 -10.45 7.09
CA THR A 32 -2.71 -10.09 5.86
C THR A 32 -2.83 -8.60 5.55
N THR A 33 -4.03 -8.03 5.65
CA THR A 33 -4.28 -6.58 5.50
C THR A 33 -3.40 -5.76 6.46
N VAL A 34 -3.37 -6.13 7.75
CA VAL A 34 -2.56 -5.44 8.75
C VAL A 34 -1.05 -5.53 8.46
N LEU A 35 -0.57 -6.70 8.02
CA LEU A 35 0.83 -6.88 7.61
C LEU A 35 1.19 -5.97 6.43
N PHE A 36 0.32 -5.89 5.41
CA PHE A 36 0.48 -4.93 4.32
C PHE A 36 0.49 -3.48 4.83
N GLY A 37 -0.33 -3.18 5.84
CA GLY A 37 -0.32 -1.88 6.51
C GLY A 37 1.04 -1.49 7.07
N PHE A 38 1.69 -2.39 7.81
CA PHE A 38 3.05 -2.17 8.32
C PHE A 38 4.07 -2.02 7.20
N VAL A 39 3.97 -2.82 6.13
CA VAL A 39 4.86 -2.69 4.97
C VAL A 39 4.71 -1.32 4.30
N TYR A 40 3.48 -0.86 4.07
CA TYR A 40 3.23 0.48 3.49
C TYR A 40 3.78 1.60 4.36
N LEU A 41 3.62 1.50 5.68
CA LEU A 41 4.17 2.46 6.63
C LEU A 41 5.70 2.49 6.57
N GLY A 42 6.33 1.31 6.53
CA GLY A 42 7.78 1.16 6.36
C GLY A 42 8.30 1.73 5.04
N ILE A 43 7.59 1.52 3.93
CA ILE A 43 7.94 2.10 2.62
C ILE A 43 7.81 3.62 2.65
N GLY A 44 6.72 4.15 3.23
CA GLY A 44 6.50 5.58 3.40
C GLY A 44 7.66 6.24 4.15
N ILE A 45 8.10 5.65 5.27
CA ILE A 45 9.27 6.10 6.04
C ILE A 45 10.54 5.98 5.20
N ALA A 46 10.79 4.85 4.53
CA ALA A 46 11.98 4.63 3.71
C ALA A 46 12.10 5.62 2.54
N LEU A 47 10.98 6.05 1.96
CA LEU A 47 10.94 7.06 0.91
C LEU A 47 11.36 8.46 1.38
N ILE A 48 11.28 8.77 2.69
CA ILE A 48 11.80 10.02 3.26
C ILE A 48 13.33 10.08 3.08
N PHE A 49 13.99 8.95 3.23
CA PHE A 49 15.44 8.81 3.07
C PHE A 49 15.88 8.63 1.60
N ALA A 50 14.93 8.66 0.66
CA ALA A 50 15.13 8.80 -0.79
C ALA A 50 16.04 7.77 -1.48
N GLY A 51 16.17 6.55 -0.94
CA GLY A 51 16.96 5.48 -1.55
C GLY A 51 16.34 4.93 -2.83
N ARG A 52 17.17 4.59 -3.84
CA ARG A 52 16.74 3.88 -5.07
C ARG A 52 15.95 2.61 -4.76
N LYS A 53 16.36 1.87 -3.73
CA LYS A 53 15.68 0.67 -3.26
C LYS A 53 14.25 0.97 -2.80
N ALA A 54 14.04 2.04 -2.03
CA ALA A 54 12.72 2.45 -1.53
C ALA A 54 11.75 2.81 -2.67
N LEU A 55 12.24 3.45 -3.74
CA LEU A 55 11.42 3.72 -4.93
C LEU A 55 11.00 2.44 -5.66
N TRP A 56 11.86 1.42 -5.71
CA TRP A 56 11.50 0.12 -6.27
C TRP A 56 10.49 -0.62 -5.41
N THR A 57 10.68 -0.67 -4.09
CA THR A 57 9.69 -1.29 -3.19
C THR A 57 8.35 -0.57 -3.24
N ALA A 58 8.35 0.76 -3.34
CA ALA A 58 7.14 1.56 -3.52
C ALA A 58 6.43 1.36 -4.87
N ARG A 59 7.03 0.65 -5.82
CA ARG A 59 6.37 0.20 -7.07
C ARG A 59 5.87 -1.23 -6.95
N ILE A 60 6.70 -2.12 -6.44
CA ILE A 60 6.39 -3.54 -6.41
C ILE A 60 5.29 -3.83 -5.40
N VAL A 61 5.40 -3.28 -4.19
CA VAL A 61 4.48 -3.64 -3.10
C VAL A 61 3.05 -3.18 -3.36
N PRO A 62 2.77 -1.91 -3.76
CA PRO A 62 1.41 -1.51 -4.09
C PRO A 62 0.81 -2.27 -5.28
N ALA A 63 1.63 -2.62 -6.28
CA ALA A 63 1.16 -3.44 -7.41
C ALA A 63 0.77 -4.85 -6.97
N VAL A 64 1.59 -5.49 -6.13
CA VAL A 64 1.28 -6.81 -5.56
C VAL A 64 0.06 -6.73 -4.65
N GLY A 65 -0.02 -5.72 -3.78
CA GLY A 65 -1.17 -5.49 -2.90
C GLY A 65 -2.48 -5.37 -3.67
N ALA A 66 -2.51 -4.54 -4.72
CA ALA A 66 -3.67 -4.39 -5.59
C ALA A 66 -4.09 -5.71 -6.27
N VAL A 67 -3.13 -6.49 -6.81
CA VAL A 67 -3.41 -7.78 -7.44
C VAL A 67 -3.98 -8.79 -6.44
N LEU A 68 -3.37 -8.89 -5.26
CA LEU A 68 -3.85 -9.80 -4.21
C LEU A 68 -5.24 -9.42 -3.72
N ALA A 69 -5.49 -8.12 -3.51
CA ALA A 69 -6.80 -7.61 -3.08
C ALA A 69 -7.90 -7.90 -4.11
N LEU A 70 -7.63 -7.69 -5.39
CA LEU A 70 -8.56 -8.04 -6.47
C LEU A 70 -8.74 -9.56 -6.59
N GLY A 71 -7.67 -10.33 -6.43
CA GLY A 71 -7.71 -11.80 -6.43
C GLY A 71 -8.56 -12.36 -5.29
N SER A 72 -8.43 -11.83 -4.07
CA SER A 72 -9.24 -12.27 -2.92
C SER A 72 -10.73 -11.95 -3.09
N VAL A 73 -11.05 -10.85 -3.78
CA VAL A 73 -12.42 -10.52 -4.16
C VAL A 73 -12.96 -11.50 -5.20
N ALA A 74 -12.20 -11.78 -6.26
CA ALA A 74 -12.61 -12.71 -7.31
C ALA A 74 -12.82 -14.15 -6.78
N GLN A 75 -12.07 -14.54 -5.75
CA GLN A 75 -12.20 -15.84 -5.08
C GLN A 75 -13.28 -15.87 -4.00
N GLY A 76 -14.01 -14.78 -3.77
CA GLY A 76 -15.06 -14.70 -2.74
C GLY A 76 -14.54 -14.77 -1.30
N GLN A 77 -13.23 -14.70 -1.07
CA GLN A 77 -12.62 -14.70 0.27
C GLN A 77 -12.87 -13.40 1.01
N GLN A 78 -13.07 -12.32 0.25
CA GLN A 78 -13.59 -11.07 0.75
C GLN A 78 -14.82 -10.75 -0.11
N LYS A 79 -15.98 -10.50 0.53
CA LYS A 79 -17.01 -9.70 -0.14
C LYS A 79 -16.33 -8.42 -0.62
N LEU A 80 -16.76 -7.83 -1.73
CA LEU A 80 -16.39 -6.46 -2.11
C LEU A 80 -16.78 -5.54 -0.96
N LEU A 81 -15.93 -5.48 0.05
CA LEU A 81 -16.08 -4.61 1.18
C LEU A 81 -15.90 -3.20 0.60
N PRO A 82 -16.67 -2.21 1.07
CA PRO A 82 -16.48 -0.82 0.68
C PRO A 82 -15.04 -0.31 0.91
N TRP A 83 -14.20 -1.09 1.58
CA TRP A 83 -12.81 -0.81 1.89
C TRP A 83 -11.79 -1.28 0.83
N VAL A 84 -12.06 -2.35 0.07
CA VAL A 84 -11.06 -2.92 -0.86
C VAL A 84 -10.82 -1.96 -2.04
N LEU A 85 -11.90 -1.43 -2.62
CA LEU A 85 -11.82 -0.56 -3.78
C LEU A 85 -11.07 0.76 -3.49
N PRO A 86 -11.33 1.48 -2.37
CA PRO A 86 -10.52 2.64 -2.00
C PRO A 86 -9.03 2.35 -1.86
N PHE A 87 -8.64 1.22 -1.26
CA PHE A 87 -7.22 0.89 -1.11
C PHE A 87 -6.54 0.59 -2.44
N VAL A 88 -7.21 -0.17 -3.32
CA VAL A 88 -6.71 -0.40 -4.68
C VAL A 88 -6.55 0.93 -5.43
N MET A 89 -7.48 1.86 -5.29
CA MET A 89 -7.36 3.19 -5.90
C MET A 89 -6.16 3.97 -5.34
N VAL A 90 -5.92 3.93 -4.03
CA VAL A 90 -4.74 4.56 -3.43
C VAL A 90 -3.46 3.92 -3.96
N ASP A 91 -3.40 2.59 -4.08
CA ASP A 91 -2.24 1.89 -4.63
C ASP A 91 -1.96 2.34 -6.07
N LEU A 92 -2.98 2.46 -6.92
CA LEU A 92 -2.84 2.97 -8.29
C LEU A 92 -2.32 4.43 -8.31
N VAL A 93 -2.81 5.28 -7.41
CA VAL A 93 -2.33 6.67 -7.29
C VAL A 93 -0.88 6.71 -6.82
N VAL A 94 -0.51 5.91 -5.82
CA VAL A 94 0.87 5.78 -5.34
C VAL A 94 1.78 5.30 -6.47
N LEU A 95 1.38 4.27 -7.21
CA LEU A 95 2.11 3.77 -8.37
C LEU A 95 2.36 4.87 -9.40
N TRP A 96 1.31 5.61 -9.77
CA TRP A 96 1.42 6.71 -10.71
C TRP A 96 2.39 7.80 -10.23
N LEU A 97 2.28 8.20 -8.96
CA LEU A 97 3.16 9.21 -8.36
C LEU A 97 4.62 8.74 -8.32
N VAL A 98 4.87 7.48 -7.97
CA VAL A 98 6.22 6.91 -7.87
C VAL A 98 6.80 6.61 -9.26
N TRP A 99 5.98 6.27 -10.25
CA TRP A 99 6.41 6.07 -11.63
C TRP A 99 6.92 7.36 -12.27
N ARG A 100 6.26 8.49 -11.98
CA ARG A 100 6.68 9.83 -12.44
C ARG A 100 8.04 10.26 -11.91
N LYS A 101 8.55 9.64 -10.85
CA LYS A 101 9.88 9.91 -10.31
C LYS A 101 10.90 9.01 -11.01
N ARG A 102 11.84 9.61 -11.76
CA ARG A 102 13.02 8.88 -12.23
C ARG A 102 13.90 8.53 -11.03
N PRO A 103 14.36 7.27 -10.88
CA PRO A 103 15.38 6.96 -9.89
C PRO A 103 16.62 7.79 -10.24
N VAL A 104 17.11 8.59 -9.30
CA VAL A 104 18.37 9.32 -9.49
C VAL A 104 19.45 8.24 -9.64
N GLN A 105 20.16 8.28 -10.77
CA GLN A 105 21.35 7.45 -10.98
C GLN A 105 22.43 8.00 -10.04
N THR A 106 22.54 7.42 -8.85
CA THR A 106 23.73 7.53 -8.00
C THR A 106 24.63 6.36 -8.31
#